data_AF-A0A382PG69-F1
#
_entry.id   AF-A0A382PG69-F1
#
_cell.length_a   1.000
_cell.length_b   1.000
_cell.length_c   1.000
_cell.angle_alpha   90.00
_cell.angle_beta   90.00
_cell.angle_gamma   90.00
#
_symmetry.space_group_name_H-M   'P 1'
#
loop_
_entity.id
_entity.type
_entity.pdbx_description
1 polymer ?
#
loop_
_entity_poly.entity_id
_entity_poly.type
_entity_poly.pdbx_seq_one_letter_code
_entity_poly.pdbx_strand_id
1 'polypeptide(L)'
;MSKHGALNTFGRSGNPVIRSDIFSSKASSSEDRMTLNGAVNKTGFLLFLTVLAATISWNFQGPIMLLVSVMGMFTAFISGIATFGFWFFFVGWLVKPRPYLAPKTAPIYALGMGFLIGLISEQMENIYSGIVIQAVSLTFFVAASLLLAYKTGLIKPTQNLWLIVFSATVGIFLTYIVNIFYSMFTGSSFSFLTDNGIFGIGISLFVVAIAAL
;
A
#
# COMPACT_ATOMS: atom_id res chain seq x y z
N MET A 1 12.36 -40.07 33.43
CA MET A 1 13.34 -39.27 34.20
C MET A 1 12.93 -37.81 34.19
N SER A 2 12.37 -37.35 35.30
CA SER A 2 11.69 -36.06 35.50
C SER A 2 12.67 -34.92 35.85
N LYS A 3 12.76 -33.89 35.01
CA LYS A 3 13.63 -32.71 35.21
C LYS A 3 12.85 -31.43 35.58
N HIS A 4 11.89 -31.51 36.51
CA HIS A 4 11.17 -30.33 37.02
C HIS A 4 11.02 -30.33 38.55
N GLY A 5 12.10 -30.65 39.29
CA GLY A 5 12.11 -30.56 40.76
C GLY A 5 12.37 -29.16 41.31
N ALA A 6 13.17 -28.34 40.61
CA ALA A 6 13.62 -27.05 41.15
C ALA A 6 12.53 -25.96 41.18
N LEU A 7 11.56 -26.00 40.26
CA LEU A 7 10.50 -24.98 40.16
C LEU A 7 9.34 -25.19 41.14
N ASN A 8 9.18 -26.40 41.69
CA ASN A 8 8.18 -26.68 42.73
C ASN A 8 8.73 -26.46 44.15
N THR A 9 10.06 -26.55 44.34
CA THR A 9 10.72 -26.33 45.64
C THR A 9 10.98 -24.85 45.93
N PHE A 10 11.36 -24.06 44.94
CA PHE A 10 11.53 -22.62 45.08
C PHE A 10 10.31 -21.92 44.45
N GLY A 11 9.32 -21.63 45.30
CA GLY A 11 8.08 -20.98 44.89
C GLY A 11 8.32 -19.72 44.06
N ARG A 12 7.34 -19.40 43.21
CA ARG A 12 7.29 -18.15 42.44
C ARG A 12 7.73 -16.98 43.34
N SER A 13 8.80 -16.30 42.93
CA SER A 13 9.26 -15.08 43.58
C SER A 13 8.09 -14.12 43.79
N GLY A 14 7.79 -13.79 45.06
CA GLY A 14 6.74 -12.85 45.46
C GLY A 14 7.11 -11.38 45.19
N ASN A 15 8.16 -11.12 44.41
CA ASN A 15 8.62 -9.77 44.11
C ASN A 15 7.62 -9.07 43.15
N PRO A 16 6.96 -7.98 43.57
CA PRO A 16 6.01 -7.24 42.74
C PRO A 16 6.59 -6.70 41.42
N VAL A 17 7.92 -6.58 41.34
CA VAL A 17 8.65 -6.13 40.15
C VAL A 17 8.72 -7.22 39.08
N ILE A 18 8.63 -8.50 39.47
CA ILE A 18 8.68 -9.67 38.58
C ILE A 18 7.27 -10.28 38.52
N ARG A 19 6.23 -9.45 38.37
CA ARG A 19 4.87 -9.94 38.21
C ARG A 19 4.67 -10.53 36.82
N SER A 20 3.79 -11.52 36.81
CA SER A 20 3.34 -12.30 35.67
C SER A 20 2.81 -11.49 34.49
N ASP A 21 2.56 -10.19 34.58
CA ASP A 21 2.04 -9.40 33.46
C ASP A 21 3.02 -9.31 32.28
N ILE A 22 4.34 -9.34 32.56
CA ILE A 22 5.38 -9.41 31.53
C ILE A 22 5.41 -10.80 30.85
N PHE A 23 5.01 -11.86 31.57
CA PHE A 23 4.96 -13.23 31.05
C PHE A 23 3.58 -13.60 30.50
N SER A 24 2.51 -12.93 30.93
CA SER A 24 1.13 -13.04 30.47
C SER A 24 0.96 -12.33 29.14
N SER A 25 1.65 -11.20 28.92
CA SER A 25 1.70 -10.55 27.60
C SER A 25 2.35 -11.42 26.52
N LYS A 26 3.23 -12.36 26.92
CA LYS A 26 3.84 -13.35 26.01
C LYS A 26 2.95 -14.58 25.77
N ALA A 27 1.87 -14.71 26.54
CA ALA A 27 0.73 -15.57 26.26
C ALA A 27 -0.41 -14.78 25.59
N SER A 28 -0.08 -13.69 24.87
CA SER A 28 -0.95 -13.13 23.83
C SER A 28 -1.43 -14.30 22.96
N SER A 29 -2.75 -14.47 22.99
CA SER A 29 -3.48 -15.54 22.35
C SER A 29 -3.07 -15.65 20.88
N SER A 30 -3.23 -16.83 20.29
CA SER A 30 -3.04 -17.06 18.86
C SER A 30 -3.80 -16.07 17.94
N GLU A 31 -4.69 -15.24 18.50
CA GLU A 31 -5.46 -14.19 17.82
C GLU A 31 -4.62 -12.98 17.38
N ASP A 32 -3.50 -12.66 18.04
CA ASP A 32 -2.67 -11.48 17.71
C ASP A 32 -1.62 -11.74 16.61
N ARG A 33 -1.51 -12.98 16.11
CA ARG A 33 -0.55 -13.30 15.04
C ARG A 33 -1.16 -13.06 13.67
N MET A 34 -0.54 -12.18 12.88
CA MET A 34 -0.92 -11.91 11.49
C MET A 34 -0.78 -13.19 10.65
N THR A 35 -1.92 -13.77 10.25
CA THR A 35 -1.96 -14.93 9.36
C THR A 35 -2.03 -14.50 7.90
N LEU A 36 -1.48 -15.32 7.00
CA LEU A 36 -1.54 -15.05 5.55
C LEU A 36 -3.01 -14.98 5.09
N ASN A 37 -3.85 -15.92 5.53
CA ASN A 37 -5.28 -15.92 5.23
C ASN A 37 -5.99 -14.66 5.75
N GLY A 38 -5.66 -14.20 6.96
CA GLY A 38 -6.22 -12.98 7.53
C GLY A 38 -5.78 -11.73 6.76
N ALA A 39 -4.53 -11.67 6.31
CA ALA A 39 -4.02 -10.57 5.50
C ALA A 39 -4.74 -10.51 4.14
N VAL A 40 -4.87 -11.65 3.44
CA VAL A 40 -5.56 -11.75 2.15
C VAL A 40 -7.03 -11.33 2.26
N ASN A 41 -7.73 -11.76 3.31
CA ASN A 41 -9.14 -11.40 3.47
C ASN A 41 -9.31 -9.90 3.76
N LYS A 42 -8.42 -9.31 4.56
CA LYS A 42 -8.42 -7.87 4.84
C LYS A 42 -8.08 -7.05 3.60
N THR A 43 -7.08 -7.43 2.81
CA THR A 43 -6.75 -6.72 1.57
C THR A 43 -7.88 -6.82 0.56
N GLY A 44 -8.46 -8.00 0.37
CA GLY A 44 -9.63 -8.19 -0.50
C GLY A 44 -10.83 -7.33 -0.09
N PHE A 45 -11.13 -7.26 1.20
CA PHE A 45 -12.21 -6.41 1.72
C PHE A 45 -11.93 -4.91 1.50
N LEU A 46 -10.72 -4.44 1.78
CA LEU A 46 -10.34 -3.03 1.55
C LEU A 46 -10.38 -2.67 0.07
N LEU A 47 -9.92 -3.57 -0.80
CA LEU A 47 -9.95 -3.41 -2.24
C LEU A 47 -11.40 -3.36 -2.76
N PHE A 48 -12.28 -4.20 -2.22
CA PHE A 48 -13.71 -4.12 -2.52
C PHE A 48 -14.32 -2.75 -2.12
N LEU A 49 -13.95 -2.21 -0.96
CA LEU A 49 -14.38 -0.86 -0.55
C LEU A 49 -13.89 0.24 -1.49
N THR A 50 -12.63 0.18 -1.95
CA THR A 50 -12.09 1.19 -2.88
C THR A 50 -12.85 1.18 -4.20
N VAL A 51 -13.17 0.00 -4.75
CA VAL A 51 -13.92 -0.15 -6.00
C VAL A 51 -15.34 0.38 -5.86
N LEU A 52 -16.01 0.04 -4.77
CA LEU A 52 -17.36 0.53 -4.53
C LEU A 52 -17.38 2.05 -4.51
N ALA A 53 -16.48 2.68 -3.75
CA ALA A 53 -16.38 4.13 -3.69
C ALA A 53 -16.01 4.76 -5.06
N ALA A 54 -15.08 4.15 -5.79
CA ALA A 54 -14.70 4.61 -7.13
C ALA A 54 -15.86 4.50 -8.14
N THR A 55 -16.61 3.40 -8.10
CA THR A 55 -17.77 3.17 -8.99
C THR A 55 -18.90 4.15 -8.68
N ILE A 56 -19.15 4.43 -7.40
CA ILE A 56 -20.15 5.43 -6.98
C ILE A 56 -19.75 6.81 -7.48
N SER A 57 -18.49 7.20 -7.26
CA SER A 57 -17.96 8.50 -7.71
C SER A 57 -18.01 8.66 -9.24
N TRP A 58 -17.73 7.58 -9.97
CA TRP A 58 -17.76 7.58 -11.43
C TRP A 58 -19.18 7.68 -12.01
N ASN A 59 -20.18 7.03 -11.39
CA ASN A 59 -21.57 7.02 -11.89
C ASN A 59 -22.40 8.22 -11.42
N PHE A 60 -22.21 8.70 -10.18
CA PHE A 60 -23.02 9.76 -9.59
C PHE A 60 -22.28 11.09 -9.64
N GLN A 61 -22.49 11.84 -10.72
CA GLN A 61 -21.84 13.12 -10.94
C GLN A 61 -22.71 14.28 -10.42
N GLY A 62 -22.10 15.16 -9.62
CA GLY A 62 -22.75 16.37 -9.15
C GLY A 62 -21.87 17.21 -8.22
N PRO A 63 -22.25 18.47 -7.94
CA PRO A 63 -21.48 19.36 -7.05
C PRO A 63 -21.26 18.76 -5.66
N ILE A 64 -22.24 17.98 -5.19
CA ILE A 64 -22.20 17.26 -3.92
C ILE A 64 -21.14 16.15 -3.96
N MET A 65 -21.03 15.39 -5.06
CA MET A 65 -20.05 14.31 -5.19
C MET A 65 -18.62 14.86 -5.26
N LEU A 66 -18.42 16.00 -5.91
CA LEU A 66 -17.12 16.67 -5.93
C LEU A 66 -16.70 17.06 -4.51
N LEU A 67 -17.61 17.65 -3.73
CA LEU A 67 -17.35 18.01 -2.33
C LEU A 67 -17.06 16.77 -1.48
N VAL A 68 -17.84 15.70 -1.62
CA VAL A 68 -17.62 14.42 -0.92
C VAL A 68 -16.26 13.82 -1.27
N SER A 69 -15.86 13.85 -2.54
CA SER A 69 -14.60 13.27 -3.00
C SER A 69 -13.39 14.08 -2.56
N VAL A 70 -13.49 15.41 -2.55
CA VAL A 70 -12.44 16.29 -2.00
C VAL A 70 -12.30 16.07 -0.49
N MET A 71 -13.40 16.02 0.25
CA MET A 71 -13.39 15.69 1.68
C MET A 71 -12.86 14.27 1.93
N GLY A 72 -13.21 13.32 1.06
CA GLY A 72 -12.72 11.96 1.05
C GLY A 72 -11.20 11.90 0.87
N MET A 73 -10.66 12.65 -0.08
CA MET A 73 -9.21 12.79 -0.31
C MET A 73 -8.49 13.30 0.92
N PHE A 74 -8.95 14.40 1.53
CA PHE A 74 -8.34 14.93 2.76
C PHE A 74 -8.39 13.91 3.89
N THR A 75 -9.52 13.23 4.06
CA THR A 75 -9.71 12.20 5.08
C THR A 75 -8.79 10.99 4.82
N ALA A 76 -8.60 10.58 3.57
CA ALA A 76 -7.66 9.53 3.19
C ALA A 76 -6.22 9.96 3.49
N PHE A 77 -5.84 11.17 3.12
CA PHE A 77 -4.49 11.67 3.36
C PHE A 77 -4.15 11.73 4.86
N ILE A 78 -5.08 12.26 5.67
CA ILE A 78 -4.92 12.34 7.13
C ILE A 78 -4.87 10.94 7.75
N SER A 79 -5.76 10.02 7.35
CA SER A 79 -5.78 8.66 7.87
C SER A 79 -4.54 7.86 7.47
N GLY A 80 -4.02 8.08 6.25
CA GLY A 80 -2.76 7.50 5.78
C GLY A 80 -1.57 7.97 6.59
N ILE A 81 -1.42 9.28 6.78
CA ILE A 81 -0.36 9.88 7.61
C ILE A 81 -0.49 9.44 9.07
N ALA A 82 -1.69 9.37 9.62
CA ALA A 82 -1.89 8.93 11.00
C ALA A 82 -1.47 7.47 11.22
N THR A 83 -1.58 6.62 10.19
CA THR A 83 -1.31 5.19 10.28
C THR A 83 0.13 4.85 9.97
N PHE A 84 0.59 5.26 8.78
CA PHE A 84 1.94 4.95 8.28
C PHE A 84 2.98 5.96 8.74
N GLY A 85 2.56 7.08 9.31
CA GLY A 85 3.39 8.23 9.59
C GLY A 85 3.89 8.92 8.32
N PHE A 86 4.49 10.08 8.52
CA PHE A 86 5.10 10.85 7.43
C PHE A 86 6.60 10.90 7.65
N TRP A 87 7.34 10.26 6.77
CA TRP A 87 8.79 10.32 6.72
C TRP A 87 9.22 11.30 5.65
N PHE A 88 10.01 12.29 6.03
CA PHE A 88 10.58 13.25 5.11
C PHE A 88 12.09 13.07 5.06
N PHE A 89 12.62 12.90 3.84
CA PHE A 89 14.02 12.53 3.59
C PHE A 89 15.04 13.44 4.31
N PHE A 90 14.73 14.72 4.50
CA PHE A 90 15.64 15.69 5.14
C PHE A 90 15.36 15.99 6.62
N VAL A 91 14.15 15.75 7.12
CA VAL A 91 13.72 16.17 8.48
C VAL A 91 13.54 14.96 9.40
N GLY A 92 13.58 13.75 8.84
CA GLY A 92 13.27 12.53 9.56
C GLY A 92 11.76 12.32 9.67
N TRP A 93 11.33 11.74 10.78
CA TRP A 93 9.95 11.30 10.93
C TRP A 93 9.08 12.41 11.54
N LEU A 94 8.22 13.05 10.74
CA LEU A 94 7.36 14.14 11.20
C LEU A 94 6.19 13.65 12.07
N VAL A 95 5.59 12.49 11.76
CA VAL A 95 4.41 11.98 12.47
C VAL A 95 4.56 10.51 12.80
N LYS A 96 5.04 10.14 14.00
CA LYS A 96 5.37 8.74 14.39
C LYS A 96 4.31 7.72 13.93
N PRO A 97 4.70 6.57 13.35
CA PRO A 97 3.74 5.60 12.85
C PRO A 97 2.94 5.04 14.03
N ARG A 98 1.62 4.98 13.89
CA ARG A 98 0.71 4.45 14.91
C ARG A 98 -0.02 3.23 14.35
N PRO A 99 0.65 2.06 14.28
CA PRO A 99 0.09 0.87 13.63
C PRO A 99 -1.16 0.33 14.33
N TYR A 100 -1.38 0.65 15.62
CA TYR A 100 -2.58 0.26 16.36
C TYR A 100 -3.87 0.93 15.84
N LEU A 101 -3.77 2.04 15.10
CA LEU A 101 -4.93 2.71 14.50
C LEU A 101 -5.36 2.09 13.17
N ALA A 102 -4.50 1.26 12.55
CA ALA A 102 -4.69 0.68 11.23
C ALA A 102 -6.06 0.01 11.00
N PRO A 103 -6.64 -0.75 11.95
CA PRO A 103 -7.95 -1.38 11.73
C PRO A 103 -9.10 -0.39 11.52
N LYS A 104 -9.00 0.81 12.12
CA LYS A 104 -10.04 1.85 12.02
C LYS A 104 -9.78 2.79 10.86
N THR A 105 -8.51 3.11 10.61
CA THR A 105 -8.12 4.06 9.57
C THR A 105 -8.11 3.43 8.18
N ALA A 106 -7.87 2.12 8.04
CA ALA A 106 -7.79 1.47 6.74
C ALA A 106 -9.10 1.51 5.91
N PRO A 107 -10.29 1.25 6.47
CA PRO A 107 -11.55 1.39 5.71
C PRO A 107 -11.82 2.85 5.29
N ILE A 108 -11.52 3.80 6.17
CA ILE A 108 -11.67 5.23 5.90
C ILE A 108 -10.74 5.66 4.76
N TYR A 109 -9.49 5.20 4.82
CA TYR A 109 -8.50 5.41 3.77
C TYR A 109 -8.96 4.83 2.43
N ALA A 110 -9.46 3.58 2.44
CA ALA A 110 -9.94 2.90 1.25
C ALA A 110 -11.10 3.65 0.56
N LEU A 111 -12.09 4.11 1.33
CA LEU A 111 -13.21 4.89 0.78
C LEU A 111 -12.72 6.22 0.22
N GLY A 112 -11.92 6.97 0.98
CA GLY A 112 -11.42 8.27 0.57
C GLY A 112 -10.57 8.21 -0.71
N MET A 113 -9.68 7.22 -0.81
CA MET A 113 -8.90 6.98 -2.03
C MET A 113 -9.77 6.51 -3.20
N GLY A 114 -10.80 5.70 -2.93
CA GLY A 114 -11.74 5.26 -3.96
C GLY A 114 -12.48 6.43 -4.61
N PHE A 115 -13.00 7.37 -3.81
CA PHE A 115 -13.66 8.57 -4.33
C PHE A 115 -12.73 9.44 -5.20
N LEU A 116 -11.47 9.61 -4.76
CA LEU A 116 -10.44 10.34 -5.52
C LEU A 116 -10.19 9.67 -6.88
N ILE A 117 -9.96 8.36 -6.88
CA ILE A 117 -9.68 7.62 -8.12
C ILE A 117 -10.87 7.68 -9.06
N GLY A 118 -12.10 7.60 -8.55
CA GLY A 118 -13.30 7.71 -9.38
C GLY A 118 -13.44 9.07 -10.07
N LEU A 119 -13.10 10.18 -9.38
CA LEU A 119 -13.08 11.51 -10.00
C LEU A 119 -12.00 11.64 -11.09
N ILE A 120 -10.80 11.14 -10.84
CA ILE A 120 -9.72 11.18 -11.84
C ILE A 120 -10.09 10.29 -13.04
N SER A 121 -10.69 9.13 -12.77
CA SER A 121 -11.12 8.20 -13.82
C SER A 121 -12.15 8.85 -14.74
N GLU A 122 -13.10 9.59 -14.19
CA GLU A 122 -14.09 10.34 -14.97
C GLU A 122 -13.43 11.39 -15.89
N GLN A 123 -12.50 12.18 -15.36
CA GLN A 123 -11.77 13.17 -16.16
C GLN A 123 -10.97 12.52 -17.30
N MET A 124 -10.38 11.36 -17.03
CA MET A 124 -9.61 10.60 -18.02
C MET A 124 -10.51 9.94 -19.06
N GLU A 125 -11.69 9.45 -18.68
CA GLU A 125 -12.67 8.87 -19.61
C GLU A 125 -13.21 9.92 -20.59
N ASN A 126 -13.38 11.17 -20.15
CA ASN A 126 -13.78 12.29 -21.01
C ASN A 126 -12.73 12.64 -22.08
N ILE A 127 -11.44 12.49 -21.76
CA ILE A 127 -10.34 12.78 -22.68
C ILE A 127 -10.06 11.56 -23.56
N TYR A 128 -10.12 10.35 -22.97
CA TYR A 128 -9.81 9.09 -23.62
C TYR A 128 -10.85 8.02 -23.24
N SER A 129 -11.87 7.89 -24.09
CA SER A 129 -12.95 6.93 -23.85
C SER A 129 -12.43 5.48 -23.88
N GLY A 130 -12.85 4.70 -22.90
CA GLY A 130 -12.59 3.27 -22.75
C GLY A 130 -11.26 2.94 -22.08
N ILE A 131 -10.42 3.92 -21.74
CA ILE A 131 -9.11 3.65 -21.11
C ILE A 131 -9.30 3.21 -19.65
N VAL A 132 -10.28 3.77 -18.94
CA VAL A 132 -10.47 3.48 -17.51
C VAL A 132 -10.78 2.01 -17.28
N ILE A 133 -11.71 1.44 -18.04
CA ILE A 133 -12.11 0.04 -17.84
C ILE A 133 -10.95 -0.93 -18.15
N GLN A 134 -10.13 -0.61 -19.16
CA GLN A 134 -8.94 -1.39 -19.49
C GLN A 134 -7.89 -1.32 -18.37
N ALA A 135 -7.55 -0.11 -17.92
CA ALA A 135 -6.57 0.10 -16.87
C ALA A 135 -7.00 -0.56 -15.55
N VAL A 136 -8.25 -0.37 -15.14
CA VAL A 136 -8.80 -1.00 -13.93
C VAL A 136 -8.75 -2.51 -14.08
N SER A 137 -9.28 -3.09 -15.16
CA SER A 137 -9.26 -4.56 -15.34
C SER A 137 -7.85 -5.17 -15.24
N LEU A 138 -6.84 -4.55 -15.85
CA LEU A 138 -5.45 -5.00 -15.78
C LEU A 138 -4.91 -4.97 -14.34
N THR A 139 -5.16 -3.89 -13.59
CA THR A 139 -4.73 -3.82 -12.18
C THR A 139 -5.41 -4.88 -11.32
N PHE A 140 -6.69 -5.16 -11.56
CA PHE A 140 -7.43 -6.22 -10.88
C PHE A 140 -6.87 -7.60 -11.19
N PHE A 141 -6.59 -7.90 -12.45
CA PHE A 141 -6.01 -9.18 -12.85
C PHE A 141 -4.64 -9.40 -12.22
N VAL A 142 -3.77 -8.38 -12.22
CA VAL A 142 -2.45 -8.47 -11.59
C VAL A 142 -2.57 -8.66 -10.08
N ALA A 143 -3.39 -7.85 -9.41
CA ALA A 143 -3.59 -7.94 -7.97
C ALA A 143 -4.19 -9.30 -7.56
N ALA A 144 -5.17 -9.80 -8.29
CA ALA A 144 -5.79 -11.11 -8.04
C ALA A 144 -4.79 -12.26 -8.28
N SER A 145 -4.01 -12.19 -9.37
CA SER A 145 -2.96 -13.17 -9.68
C SER A 145 -1.92 -13.26 -8.58
N LEU A 146 -1.39 -12.12 -8.12
CA LEU A 146 -0.44 -12.06 -7.01
C LEU A 146 -1.06 -12.58 -5.71
N LEU A 147 -2.27 -12.16 -5.36
CA LEU A 147 -2.96 -12.65 -4.16
C LEU A 147 -3.12 -14.17 -4.15
N LEU A 148 -3.47 -14.77 -5.29
CA LEU A 148 -3.57 -16.22 -5.43
C LEU A 148 -2.20 -16.90 -5.37
N ALA A 149 -1.18 -16.33 -6.02
CA ALA A 149 0.19 -16.86 -5.98
C ALA A 149 0.79 -16.84 -4.56
N TYR A 150 0.52 -15.78 -3.79
CA TYR A 150 0.93 -15.68 -2.38
C TYR A 150 0.13 -16.63 -1.49
N LYS A 151 -1.18 -16.78 -1.72
CA LYS A 151 -2.02 -17.72 -0.94
C LYS A 151 -1.62 -19.17 -1.15
N THR A 152 -1.27 -19.54 -2.38
CA THR A 152 -0.80 -20.89 -2.73
C THR A 152 0.65 -21.14 -2.28
N GLY A 153 1.36 -20.10 -1.84
CA GLY A 153 2.75 -20.21 -1.39
C GLY A 153 3.75 -20.53 -2.51
N LEU A 154 3.33 -20.39 -3.77
CA LEU A 154 4.17 -20.60 -4.96
C LEU A 154 5.35 -19.61 -5.00
N ILE A 155 5.12 -18.38 -4.55
CA ILE A 155 6.11 -17.30 -4.57
C ILE A 155 6.48 -16.93 -3.13
N LYS A 156 7.76 -17.08 -2.78
CA LYS A 156 8.33 -16.62 -1.51
C LYS A 156 9.33 -15.49 -1.81
N PRO A 157 9.14 -14.29 -1.24
CA PRO A 157 10.07 -13.19 -1.46
C PRO A 157 11.42 -13.56 -0.86
N THR A 158 12.46 -13.53 -1.69
CA THR A 158 13.85 -13.74 -1.27
C THR A 158 14.55 -12.39 -1.09
N GLN A 159 15.62 -12.36 -0.30
CA GLN A 159 16.42 -11.14 -0.11
C GLN A 159 16.98 -10.61 -1.44
N ASN A 160 17.33 -11.50 -2.37
CA ASN A 160 17.84 -11.13 -3.68
C ASN A 160 16.77 -10.44 -4.55
N LEU A 161 15.51 -10.90 -4.50
CA LEU A 161 14.40 -10.22 -5.18
C LEU A 161 14.26 -8.79 -4.66
N TRP A 162 14.29 -8.63 -3.33
CA TRP A 162 14.15 -7.33 -2.69
C TRP A 162 15.24 -6.33 -3.12
N LEU A 163 16.49 -6.80 -3.21
CA LEU A 163 17.62 -5.99 -3.68
C LEU A 163 17.45 -5.56 -5.15
N ILE A 164 17.02 -6.49 -6.01
CA ILE A 164 16.79 -6.21 -7.44
C ILE A 164 15.69 -5.15 -7.60
N VAL A 165 14.54 -5.33 -6.94
CA VAL A 165 13.41 -4.38 -7.01
C VAL A 165 13.80 -3.02 -6.46
N PHE A 166 14.50 -2.97 -5.32
CA PHE A 166 14.95 -1.71 -4.74
C PHE A 166 15.91 -0.97 -5.67
N SER A 167 16.92 -1.66 -6.20
CA SER A 167 17.88 -1.06 -7.14
C SER A 167 17.20 -0.57 -8.41
N ALA A 168 16.29 -1.36 -8.98
CA ALA A 168 15.55 -0.99 -10.17
C ALA A 168 14.63 0.22 -9.94
N THR A 169 13.89 0.24 -8.83
CA THR A 169 12.98 1.35 -8.46
C THR A 169 13.75 2.65 -8.26
N VAL A 170 14.88 2.61 -7.53
CA VAL A 170 15.72 3.79 -7.31
C VAL A 170 16.35 4.27 -8.61
N GLY A 171 16.79 3.36 -9.48
CA GLY A 171 17.30 3.70 -10.81
C GLY A 171 16.28 4.45 -11.65
N ILE A 172 15.06 3.91 -11.77
CA ILE A 172 13.94 4.53 -12.48
C ILE A 172 13.61 5.91 -11.86
N PHE A 173 13.50 5.98 -10.54
CA PHE A 173 13.21 7.22 -9.83
C PHE A 173 14.25 8.32 -10.10
N LEU A 174 15.54 7.98 -10.07
CA LEU A 174 16.61 8.93 -10.40
C LEU A 174 16.54 9.38 -11.86
N THR A 175 16.23 8.49 -12.80
CA THR A 175 16.06 8.90 -14.21
C THR A 175 14.93 9.90 -14.39
N TYR A 176 13.81 9.74 -13.67
CA TYR A 176 12.72 10.72 -13.68
C TYR A 176 13.10 12.05 -13.01
N ILE A 177 13.86 12.02 -11.90
CA ILE A 177 14.37 13.25 -11.28
C ILE A 177 15.25 14.04 -12.25
N VAL A 178 16.19 13.36 -12.90
CA VAL A 178 17.08 14.00 -13.88
C VAL A 178 16.26 14.56 -15.05
N ASN A 179 15.23 13.85 -15.50
CA ASN A 179 14.32 14.34 -16.53
C ASN A 179 13.60 15.62 -16.09
N ILE A 180 13.09 15.68 -14.85
CA ILE A 180 12.44 16.88 -14.30
C ILE A 180 13.43 18.06 -14.27
N PHE A 181 14.64 17.88 -13.73
CA PHE A 181 15.65 18.94 -13.71
C PHE A 181 16.01 19.40 -15.12
N TYR A 182 16.25 18.47 -16.04
CA TYR A 182 16.53 18.79 -17.45
C TYR A 182 15.38 19.58 -18.10
N SER A 183 14.13 19.13 -17.90
CA SER A 183 12.94 19.80 -18.41
C SER A 183 12.78 21.22 -17.83
N MET A 184 13.20 21.45 -16.58
CA MET A 184 13.17 22.79 -15.96
C MET A 184 14.22 23.74 -16.55
N PHE A 185 15.38 23.23 -16.99
CA PHE A 185 16.46 24.07 -17.56
C PHE A 185 16.32 24.29 -19.07
N THR A 186 15.83 23.30 -19.83
CA THR A 186 15.79 23.36 -21.30
C THR A 186 14.37 23.61 -21.84
N GLY A 187 13.33 23.49 -21.01
CA GLY A 187 11.93 23.66 -21.43
C GLY A 187 11.40 22.52 -22.33
N SER A 188 12.27 21.60 -22.75
CA SER A 188 11.96 20.39 -23.50
C SER A 188 12.23 19.15 -22.65
N SER A 189 11.24 18.27 -22.55
CA SER A 189 11.38 16.96 -21.91
C SER A 189 12.14 16.00 -22.83
N PHE A 190 12.85 15.02 -22.27
CA PHE A 190 13.43 13.95 -23.09
C PHE A 190 12.30 13.17 -23.80
N SER A 191 12.16 13.36 -25.11
CA SER A 191 11.14 12.68 -25.93
C SER A 191 11.23 11.15 -25.82
N PHE A 192 12.42 10.57 -25.67
CA PHE A 192 12.59 9.11 -25.55
C PHE A 192 11.87 8.44 -24.35
N LEU A 193 11.53 9.19 -23.29
CA LEU A 193 10.90 8.64 -22.07
C LEU A 193 9.38 8.81 -22.02
N THR A 194 8.82 9.78 -22.76
CA THR A 194 7.41 10.20 -22.62
C THR A 194 6.66 10.20 -23.94
N ASP A 195 7.35 9.96 -25.06
CA ASP A 195 6.74 9.95 -26.38
C ASP A 195 6.03 8.62 -26.66
N ASN A 196 4.99 8.67 -27.51
CA ASN A 196 4.20 7.52 -27.95
C ASN A 196 4.96 6.62 -28.96
N GLY A 197 6.27 6.84 -29.12
CA GLY A 197 7.13 6.05 -29.98
C GLY A 197 7.37 4.64 -29.43
N ILE A 198 7.84 3.74 -30.30
CA ILE A 198 8.14 2.33 -29.98
C ILE A 198 9.05 2.19 -28.75
N PHE A 199 9.99 3.12 -28.57
CA PHE A 199 10.93 3.13 -27.45
C PHE A 199 10.26 3.55 -26.13
N GLY A 200 9.33 4.51 -26.15
CA GLY A 200 8.59 4.94 -24.94
C GLY A 200 7.63 3.86 -24.44
N ILE A 201 6.98 3.13 -25.35
CA ILE A 201 6.17 1.96 -25.01
C ILE A 201 7.03 0.84 -24.44
N GLY A 202 8.19 0.56 -25.04
CA GLY A 202 9.13 -0.46 -24.56
C GLY A 202 9.65 -0.19 -23.14
N ILE A 203 10.03 1.06 -22.85
CA ILE A 203 10.46 1.47 -21.50
C ILE A 203 9.29 1.38 -20.52
N SER A 204 8.10 1.82 -20.90
CA SER A 204 6.91 1.73 -20.04
C SER A 204 6.57 0.28 -19.68
N LEU A 205 6.65 -0.65 -20.63
CA LEU A 205 6.48 -2.08 -20.38
C LEU A 205 7.54 -2.63 -19.42
N PHE A 206 8.81 -2.22 -19.57
CA PHE A 206 9.89 -2.63 -18.67
C PHE A 206 9.64 -2.14 -17.23
N VAL A 207 9.23 -0.88 -17.06
CA VAL A 207 8.90 -0.31 -15.74
C VAL A 207 7.72 -1.04 -15.12
N VAL A 208 6.66 -1.32 -15.89
CA VAL A 208 5.49 -2.07 -15.40
C VAL A 208 5.86 -3.50 -15.01
N ALA A 209 6.74 -4.17 -15.75
CA ALA A 209 7.22 -5.51 -15.42
C ALA A 209 7.99 -5.53 -14.09
N ILE A 210 8.83 -4.53 -13.84
CA ILE A 210 9.51 -4.36 -12.54
C ILE A 210 8.50 -4.08 -11.43
N ALA A 211 7.51 -3.21 -11.68
CA ALA A 211 6.50 -2.85 -10.69
C ALA A 211 5.58 -4.03 -10.30
N ALA A 212 5.44 -5.02 -11.18
CA ALA A 212 4.65 -6.23 -10.92
C ALA A 212 5.43 -7.35 -10.18
N LEU A 213 6.75 -7.19 -9.99
CA LEU A 213 7.63 -8.19 -9.37
C LEU A 213 7.57 -8.21 -7.84
#